data_AF-A0A285Q0S0-F1
#
_entry.id   AF-A0A285Q0S0-F1
#
_cell.length_a   1.000
_cell.length_b   1.000
_cell.length_c   1.000
_cell.angle_alpha   90.00
_cell.angle_beta   90.00
_cell.angle_gamma   90.00
#
_symmetry.space_group_name_H-M   'P 1'
#
loop_
_entity.id
_entity.type
_entity.pdbx_description
1 polymer ?
#
loop_
_entity_poly.entity_id
_entity_poly.type
_entity_poly.pdbx_seq_one_letter_code
_entity_poly.pdbx_strand_id
1 'polypeptide(L)'
;MLSFLLLIGSITAGFIYSSWFFIASLCILFYKLHKWYYYQSKPWRIVHFPMMRSYAQACGIVQNEADQNNKDFQFKKAVILMLDLLNPVKLDLSHEQIVEQECMRLSSFYDKRLIRNHLKKSNIEEDKIDSILHSIKNRIDTADNNYINYLTVRMVIASVLASQFDEDARGEYVFNIFNGRAV
;
A
#
# COMPACT_ATOMS: atom_id res chain seq x y z
N MET A 1 4.55 36.58 39.01
CA MET A 1 4.66 35.11 39.09
C MET A 1 3.34 34.44 39.48
N LEU A 2 2.72 34.79 40.60
CA LEU A 2 1.46 34.16 41.06
C LEU A 2 0.31 34.27 40.04
N SER A 3 0.11 35.45 39.44
CA SER A 3 -0.94 35.68 38.43
C SER A 3 -0.76 34.84 37.16
N PHE A 4 0.50 34.57 36.78
CA PHE A 4 0.82 33.72 35.63
C PHE A 4 0.54 32.24 35.93
N LEU A 5 0.84 31.79 37.16
CA LEU A 5 0.51 30.43 37.61
C LEU A 5 -1.01 30.23 37.73
N LEU A 6 -1.76 31.23 38.18
CA LEU A 6 -3.22 31.20 38.23
C LEU A 6 -3.85 31.19 36.83
N LEU A 7 -3.25 31.91 35.86
CA LEU A 7 -3.67 31.88 34.46
C LEU A 7 -3.46 30.49 33.84
N ILE A 8 -2.29 29.89 34.03
CA ILE A 8 -2.02 28.52 33.57
C ILE A 8 -2.97 27.54 34.27
N GLY A 9 -3.15 27.65 35.59
CA GLY A 9 -4.03 26.77 36.36
C GLY A 9 -5.49 26.83 35.89
N SER A 10 -6.01 28.02 35.59
CA SER A 10 -7.38 28.21 35.09
C SER A 10 -7.56 27.75 33.64
N ILE A 11 -6.58 27.93 32.77
CA ILE A 11 -6.59 27.37 31.41
C ILE A 11 -6.56 25.83 31.48
N THR A 12 -5.67 25.27 32.30
CA THR A 12 -5.53 23.81 32.45
C THR A 12 -6.80 23.20 33.06
N ALA A 13 -7.38 23.85 34.08
CA ALA A 13 -8.68 23.47 34.63
C ALA A 13 -9.80 23.61 33.59
N GLY A 14 -9.82 24.68 32.78
CA GLY A 14 -10.77 24.84 31.68
C GLY A 14 -10.66 23.73 30.63
N PHE A 15 -9.45 23.29 30.30
CA PHE A 15 -9.23 22.12 29.43
C PHE A 15 -9.69 20.81 30.09
N ILE A 16 -9.38 20.61 31.38
CA ILE A 16 -9.73 19.39 32.12
C ILE A 16 -11.24 19.31 32.42
N TYR A 17 -11.92 20.42 32.66
CA TYR A 17 -13.35 20.44 33.04
C TYR A 17 -14.29 20.77 31.88
N SER A 18 -13.77 21.11 30.69
CA SER A 18 -14.60 21.31 29.50
C SER A 18 -15.04 19.97 28.94
N SER A 19 -16.34 19.68 29.03
CA SER A 19 -16.97 18.53 28.37
C SER A 19 -16.62 18.45 26.88
N TRP A 20 -16.43 19.60 26.22
CA TRP A 20 -16.02 19.67 24.81
C TRP A 20 -14.61 19.15 24.55
N PHE A 21 -13.67 19.35 25.48
CA PHE A 21 -12.33 18.79 25.37
C PHE A 21 -12.34 17.26 25.47
N PHE A 22 -13.14 16.70 26.39
CA PHE A 22 -13.31 15.25 26.47
C PHE A 22 -13.98 14.67 25.24
N ILE A 23 -15.04 15.31 24.73
CA ILE A 23 -15.69 14.90 23.48
C ILE A 23 -14.69 14.92 22.31
N ALA A 24 -13.92 16.01 22.16
CA ALA A 24 -12.90 16.10 21.12
C ALA A 24 -11.80 15.03 21.28
N SER A 25 -11.34 14.79 22.50
CA SER A 25 -10.33 13.77 22.82
C SER A 25 -10.84 12.36 22.51
N LEU A 26 -12.10 12.06 22.85
CA LEU A 26 -12.76 10.79 22.51
C LEU A 26 -12.88 10.64 20.99
N CYS A 27 -13.30 11.67 20.26
CA CYS A 27 -13.36 11.64 18.81
C CYS A 27 -11.99 11.35 18.19
N ILE A 28 -10.91 11.98 18.69
CA ILE A 28 -9.54 11.73 18.24
C ILE A 28 -9.12 10.29 18.57
N LEU A 29 -9.44 9.79 19.77
CA LEU A 29 -9.14 8.42 20.17
C LEU A 29 -9.86 7.40 19.28
N PHE A 30 -11.16 7.55 19.08
CA PHE A 30 -11.94 6.69 18.19
C PHE A 30 -11.43 6.73 16.76
N TYR A 31 -11.08 7.92 16.26
CA TYR A 31 -10.46 8.06 14.95
C TYR A 31 -9.13 7.30 14.88
N LYS A 32 -8.25 7.42 15.89
CA LYS A 32 -6.98 6.69 15.94
C LYS A 32 -7.18 5.17 16.03
N LEU A 33 -8.14 4.70 16.83
CA LEU A 33 -8.48 3.28 16.95
C LEU A 33 -9.05 2.72 15.65
N HIS A 34 -10.00 3.43 15.03
CA HIS A 34 -10.55 3.08 13.73
C HIS A 34 -9.45 3.02 12.66
N LYS A 35 -8.56 4.02 12.65
CA LYS A 35 -7.40 4.06 11.77
C LYS A 35 -6.53 2.82 11.98
N TRP A 36 -6.08 2.59 13.21
CA TRP A 36 -5.26 1.43 13.57
C TRP A 36 -5.91 0.10 13.14
N TYR A 37 -7.20 -0.09 13.45
CA TYR A 37 -7.96 -1.26 13.03
C TYR A 37 -8.00 -1.40 11.51
N TYR A 38 -8.24 -0.32 10.78
CA TYR A 38 -8.23 -0.32 9.31
C TYR A 38 -6.88 -0.80 8.76
N TYR A 39 -5.76 -0.26 9.24
CA TYR A 39 -4.40 -0.64 8.79
C TYR A 39 -4.01 -2.07 9.16
N GLN A 40 -4.55 -2.63 10.24
CA GLN A 40 -4.20 -3.97 10.75
C GLN A 40 -5.21 -5.07 10.39
N SER A 41 -6.40 -4.72 9.92
CA SER A 41 -7.50 -5.66 9.65
C SER A 41 -7.23 -6.72 8.57
N LYS A 42 -6.22 -6.50 7.71
CA LYS A 42 -5.88 -7.39 6.61
C LYS A 42 -4.36 -7.51 6.44
N PRO A 43 -3.81 -8.72 6.22
CA PRO A 43 -2.37 -8.91 6.01
C PRO A 43 -1.78 -7.97 4.97
N TRP A 44 -2.48 -7.80 3.84
CA TRP A 44 -2.01 -6.95 2.76
C TRP A 44 -1.94 -5.47 3.13
N ARG A 45 -2.78 -4.96 4.04
CA ARG A 45 -2.72 -3.56 4.49
C ARG A 45 -1.47 -3.30 5.33
N ILE A 46 -1.08 -4.27 6.16
CA ILE A 46 0.11 -4.20 7.01
C ILE A 46 1.37 -3.99 6.16
N VAL A 47 1.44 -4.63 4.99
CA VAL A 47 2.57 -4.52 4.06
C VAL A 47 2.41 -3.30 3.13
N HIS A 48 1.23 -3.16 2.53
CA HIS A 48 0.95 -2.14 1.51
C HIS A 48 1.29 -0.73 1.94
N PHE A 49 0.84 -0.32 3.12
CA PHE A 49 0.94 1.08 3.52
C PHE A 49 2.37 1.53 3.83
N PRO A 50 3.17 0.77 4.62
CA PRO A 50 4.59 1.03 4.75
C PRO A 50 5.30 1.03 3.39
N MET A 51 5.02 0.06 2.52
CA MET A 51 5.68 0.00 1.20
C MET A 51 5.35 1.18 0.31
N MET A 52 4.09 1.62 0.26
CA MET A 52 3.70 2.81 -0.49
C MET A 52 4.33 4.09 0.06
N ARG A 53 4.54 4.17 1.38
CA ARG A 53 5.27 5.27 2.00
C ARG A 53 6.75 5.25 1.58
N SER A 54 7.39 4.08 1.62
CA SER A 54 8.77 3.90 1.16
C SER A 54 8.90 4.22 -0.34
N TYR A 55 7.91 3.85 -1.15
CA TYR A 55 7.88 4.19 -2.58
C TYR A 55 7.81 5.69 -2.80
N ALA A 56 6.92 6.39 -2.09
CA ALA A 56 6.82 7.85 -2.19
C ALA A 56 8.14 8.54 -1.80
N GLN A 57 8.81 8.04 -0.75
CA GLN A 57 10.13 8.53 -0.35
C GLN A 57 11.19 8.23 -1.43
N ALA A 58 11.21 7.01 -1.97
CA ALA A 58 12.13 6.61 -3.02
C ALA A 58 11.95 7.45 -4.30
N CYS A 59 10.70 7.74 -4.69
CA CYS A 59 10.40 8.65 -5.80
C CYS A 59 10.97 10.04 -5.55
N GLY A 60 10.83 10.59 -4.33
CA GLY A 60 11.40 11.90 -3.99
C GLY A 60 12.93 11.93 -4.12
N ILE A 61 13.61 10.86 -3.67
CA ILE A 61 15.07 10.73 -3.78
C ILE A 61 15.50 10.64 -5.25
N VAL A 62 14.86 9.75 -6.02
CA VAL A 62 15.21 9.52 -7.43
C VAL A 62 14.87 10.74 -8.30
N GLN A 63 13.79 11.45 -8.02
CA GLN A 63 13.45 12.70 -8.72
C GLN A 63 14.50 13.77 -8.45
N ASN A 64 14.90 13.97 -7.19
CA ASN A 64 15.93 14.95 -6.85
C ASN A 64 17.27 14.62 -7.52
N GLU A 65 17.64 13.34 -7.60
CA GLU A 65 18.84 12.93 -8.35
C GLU A 65 18.70 13.18 -9.86
N ALA A 66 17.53 12.92 -10.45
CA ALA A 66 17.25 13.17 -11.85
C ALA A 66 17.37 14.66 -12.19
N ASP A 67 16.80 15.53 -11.34
CA ASP A 67 16.84 16.99 -11.48
C ASP A 67 18.29 17.52 -11.36
N GLN A 68 19.05 17.04 -10.36
CA GLN A 68 20.44 17.44 -10.16
C GLN A 68 21.36 17.06 -11.32
N ASN A 69 21.03 15.97 -12.02
CA ASN A 69 21.84 15.44 -13.11
C ASN A 69 21.29 15.78 -14.51
N ASN A 70 20.21 16.57 -14.62
CA ASN A 70 19.49 16.83 -15.87
C ASN A 70 19.14 15.54 -16.64
N LYS A 71 18.63 14.53 -15.92
CA LYS A 71 18.20 13.23 -16.47
C LYS A 71 16.70 13.02 -16.25
N ASP A 72 16.13 12.09 -16.99
CA ASP A 72 14.74 11.67 -16.78
C ASP A 72 14.59 10.81 -15.52
N PHE A 73 13.39 10.85 -14.92
CA PHE A 73 13.03 10.03 -13.78
C PHE A 73 13.12 8.53 -14.09
N GLN A 74 13.85 7.79 -13.24
CA GLN A 74 14.07 6.36 -13.43
C GLN A 74 13.14 5.53 -12.54
N PHE A 75 11.97 5.15 -13.07
CA PHE A 75 10.96 4.37 -12.35
C PHE A 75 11.51 3.11 -11.65
N LYS A 76 12.21 2.25 -12.39
CA LYS A 76 12.77 1.00 -11.83
C LYS A 76 13.69 1.28 -10.64
N LYS A 77 14.49 2.35 -10.70
CA LYS A 77 15.37 2.77 -9.62
C LYS A 77 14.58 3.14 -8.36
N ALA A 78 13.45 3.83 -8.51
CA ALA A 78 12.58 4.16 -7.37
C ALA A 78 11.95 2.91 -6.74
N VAL A 79 11.58 1.90 -7.54
CA VAL A 79 11.04 0.64 -7.01
C VAL A 79 12.11 -0.20 -6.29
N ILE A 80 13.33 -0.23 -6.82
CA ILE A 80 14.46 -0.90 -6.15
C ILE A 80 14.77 -0.20 -4.83
N LEU A 81 14.89 1.13 -4.84
CA LEU A 81 15.15 1.91 -3.63
C LEU A 81 14.02 1.79 -2.60
N MET A 82 12.76 1.64 -3.03
CA MET A 82 11.65 1.31 -2.12
C MET A 82 11.92 0.03 -1.33
N LEU A 83 12.43 -1.02 -1.99
CA LEU A 83 12.79 -2.28 -1.34
C LEU A 83 13.99 -2.10 -0.42
N ASP A 84 15.01 -1.33 -0.82
CA ASP A 84 16.20 -1.04 0.01
C ASP A 84 15.86 -0.29 1.30
N LEU A 85 14.91 0.66 1.23
CA LEU A 85 14.45 1.44 2.39
C LEU A 85 13.70 0.57 3.42
N LEU A 86 13.19 -0.59 3.01
CA LEU A 86 12.60 -1.57 3.89
C LEU A 86 13.68 -2.58 4.28
N ASN A 87 14.32 -2.33 5.44
CA ASN A 87 15.29 -3.21 6.12
C ASN A 87 15.00 -4.71 5.84
N PRO A 88 16.02 -5.53 5.51
CA PRO A 88 15.90 -6.54 4.47
C PRO A 88 14.77 -7.50 4.77
N VAL A 89 13.68 -7.37 4.02
CA VAL A 89 12.82 -8.51 3.76
C VAL A 89 13.76 -9.55 3.18
N LYS A 90 13.93 -10.69 3.86
CA LYS A 90 14.75 -11.80 3.36
C LYS A 90 14.04 -12.40 2.15
N LEU A 91 14.23 -11.77 1.01
CA LEU A 91 13.78 -12.28 -0.27
C LEU A 91 14.92 -13.08 -0.86
N ASP A 92 14.58 -14.22 -1.48
CA ASP A 92 15.58 -15.14 -2.04
C ASP A 92 16.25 -14.60 -3.32
N LEU A 93 15.75 -13.47 -3.85
CA LEU A 93 16.16 -12.85 -5.10
C LEU A 93 16.69 -11.42 -4.85
N SER A 94 17.53 -10.92 -5.76
CA SER A 94 17.92 -9.51 -5.74
C SER A 94 16.69 -8.61 -6.01
N HIS A 95 16.74 -7.36 -5.53
CA HIS A 95 15.66 -6.40 -5.72
C HIS A 95 15.39 -6.13 -7.21
N GLU A 96 16.42 -6.08 -8.06
CA GLU A 96 16.30 -5.97 -9.51
C GLU A 96 15.55 -7.17 -10.09
N GLN A 97 15.94 -8.39 -9.71
CA GLN A 97 15.31 -9.62 -10.18
C GLN A 97 13.83 -9.68 -9.80
N ILE A 98 13.46 -9.21 -8.60
CA ILE A 98 12.07 -9.13 -8.17
C ILE A 98 11.28 -8.16 -9.05
N VAL A 99 11.81 -6.96 -9.30
CA VAL A 99 11.13 -5.97 -10.14
C VAL A 99 10.91 -6.51 -11.55
N GLU A 100 11.93 -7.12 -12.15
CA GLU A 100 11.82 -7.71 -13.49
C GLU A 100 10.85 -8.88 -13.53
N GLN A 101 10.89 -9.76 -12.52
CA GLN A 101 9.96 -10.87 -12.38
C GLN A 101 8.51 -10.38 -12.30
N GLU A 102 8.24 -9.33 -11.51
CA GLU A 102 6.89 -8.78 -11.39
C GLU A 102 6.42 -8.05 -12.64
N CYS A 103 7.30 -7.39 -13.37
CA CYS A 103 6.97 -6.87 -14.71
C CYS A 103 6.51 -8.01 -15.64
N MET A 104 7.26 -9.12 -15.69
CA MET A 104 6.90 -10.27 -16.52
C MET A 104 5.58 -10.92 -16.08
N ARG A 105 5.41 -11.13 -14.77
CA ARG A 105 4.18 -11.71 -14.19
C ARG A 105 2.95 -10.85 -14.47
N LEU A 106 3.09 -9.53 -14.41
CA LEU A 106 2.01 -8.61 -14.74
C LEU A 106 1.61 -8.74 -16.21
N SER A 107 2.57 -8.68 -17.14
CA SER A 107 2.32 -8.80 -18.58
C SER A 107 1.67 -10.14 -18.95
N SER A 108 2.13 -11.23 -18.34
CA SER A 108 1.57 -12.58 -18.58
C SER A 108 0.29 -12.87 -17.80
N PHE A 109 -0.19 -11.93 -16.98
CA PHE A 109 -1.30 -12.11 -16.04
C PHE A 109 -1.18 -13.39 -15.19
N TYR A 110 0.02 -13.61 -14.64
CA TYR A 110 0.39 -14.81 -13.88
C TYR A 110 -0.56 -15.08 -12.70
N ASP A 111 -0.99 -14.03 -11.99
CA ASP A 111 -1.82 -14.12 -10.79
C ASP A 111 -3.29 -14.48 -11.06
N LYS A 112 -3.69 -14.72 -12.31
CA LYS A 112 -5.05 -15.13 -12.70
C LYS A 112 -5.58 -16.27 -11.83
N ARG A 113 -4.75 -17.28 -11.56
CA ARG A 113 -5.12 -18.45 -10.75
C ARG A 113 -5.40 -18.07 -9.30
N LEU A 114 -4.59 -17.19 -8.72
CA LEU A 114 -4.74 -16.74 -7.33
C LEU A 114 -6.02 -15.92 -7.15
N ILE A 115 -6.29 -15.01 -8.09
CA ILE A 115 -7.54 -14.23 -8.12
C ILE A 115 -8.74 -15.17 -8.24
N ARG A 116 -8.70 -16.15 -9.16
CA ARG A 116 -9.75 -17.17 -9.30
C ARG A 116 -10.01 -17.89 -7.99
N ASN A 117 -8.97 -18.36 -7.31
CA ASN A 117 -9.09 -19.08 -6.03
C ASN A 117 -9.73 -18.20 -4.94
N HIS A 118 -9.33 -16.93 -4.86
CA HIS A 118 -9.92 -15.97 -3.92
C HIS A 118 -11.42 -15.74 -4.18
N LEU A 119 -11.83 -15.61 -5.45
CA LEU A 119 -13.24 -15.41 -5.81
C LEU A 119 -14.09 -16.66 -5.55
N LYS A 120 -13.55 -17.86 -5.80
CA LYS A 120 -14.22 -19.12 -5.44
C LYS A 120 -14.47 -19.25 -3.94
N LYS A 121 -13.49 -18.89 -3.11
CA LYS A 121 -13.64 -18.83 -1.65
C LYS A 121 -14.73 -17.84 -1.21
N SER A 122 -15.02 -16.84 -2.05
CA SER A 122 -16.07 -15.85 -1.83
C SER A 122 -17.44 -16.26 -2.41
N ASN A 123 -17.61 -17.52 -2.83
CA ASN A 123 -18.83 -18.08 -3.43
C ASN A 123 -19.33 -17.32 -4.67
N ILE A 124 -18.40 -16.82 -5.50
CA ILE A 124 -18.74 -16.20 -6.78
C ILE A 124 -18.84 -17.29 -7.85
N GLU A 125 -19.87 -17.21 -8.71
CA GLU A 125 -20.13 -18.14 -9.81
C GLU A 125 -19.01 -18.10 -10.88
N GLU A 126 -18.71 -19.24 -11.52
CA GLU A 126 -17.56 -19.38 -12.43
C GLU A 126 -17.64 -18.47 -13.65
N ASP A 127 -18.84 -18.26 -14.20
CA ASP A 127 -19.11 -17.36 -15.33
C ASP A 127 -18.78 -15.90 -14.98
N LYS A 128 -19.15 -15.46 -13.78
CA LYS A 128 -18.79 -14.14 -13.25
C LYS A 128 -17.28 -14.02 -13.02
N ILE A 129 -16.65 -15.07 -12.51
CA ILE A 129 -15.19 -15.10 -12.33
C ILE A 129 -14.49 -14.90 -13.68
N ASP A 130 -14.89 -15.62 -14.72
CA ASP A 130 -14.28 -15.51 -16.03
C ASP A 130 -14.46 -14.12 -16.65
N SER A 131 -15.64 -13.52 -16.48
CA SER A 131 -15.90 -12.13 -16.88
C SER A 131 -14.98 -11.13 -16.16
N ILE A 132 -14.82 -11.27 -14.83
CA ILE A 132 -13.92 -10.44 -14.02
C ILE A 132 -12.47 -10.59 -14.50
N LEU A 133 -12.00 -11.82 -14.67
CA LEU A 133 -10.62 -12.09 -15.11
C LEU A 133 -10.35 -11.55 -16.52
N HIS A 134 -11.34 -11.66 -17.42
CA HIS A 134 -11.24 -11.08 -18.76
C HIS A 134 -11.17 -9.55 -18.71
N SER A 135 -12.01 -8.90 -17.90
CA SER A 135 -11.96 -7.45 -17.68
C SER A 135 -10.61 -6.98 -17.14
N ILE A 136 -10.05 -7.71 -16.16
CA ILE A 136 -8.71 -7.42 -15.62
C ILE A 136 -7.65 -7.52 -16.72
N LYS A 137 -7.65 -8.62 -17.50
CA LYS A 137 -6.68 -8.80 -18.59
C LYS A 137 -6.77 -7.70 -19.63
N ASN A 138 -7.98 -7.32 -20.05
CA ASN A 138 -8.19 -6.22 -21.00
C ASN A 138 -7.65 -4.88 -20.46
N ARG A 139 -7.76 -4.62 -19.15
CA ARG A 139 -7.20 -3.41 -18.53
C ARG A 139 -5.67 -3.43 -18.47
N ILE A 140 -5.05 -4.60 -18.34
CA ILE A 140 -3.58 -4.74 -18.43
C ILE A 140 -3.13 -4.53 -19.87
N ASP A 141 -3.83 -5.11 -20.84
CA ASP A 141 -3.44 -5.08 -22.26
C ASP A 141 -3.62 -3.72 -22.92
N THR A 142 -4.56 -2.90 -22.42
CA THR A 142 -4.83 -1.54 -22.92
C THR A 142 -4.22 -0.44 -22.05
N ALA A 143 -3.45 -0.81 -21.03
CA ALA A 143 -2.80 0.11 -20.11
C ALA A 143 -1.74 0.97 -20.80
N ASP A 144 -1.67 2.25 -20.44
CA ASP A 144 -0.50 3.07 -20.74
C ASP A 144 0.68 2.74 -19.82
N ASN A 145 1.86 3.28 -20.15
CA ASN A 145 3.08 3.05 -19.37
C ASN A 145 2.98 3.54 -17.92
N ASN A 146 2.21 4.60 -17.65
CA ASN A 146 2.07 5.15 -16.30
C ASN A 146 1.24 4.19 -15.43
N TYR A 147 0.17 3.64 -15.98
CA TYR A 147 -0.65 2.66 -15.30
C TYR A 147 0.09 1.34 -15.11
N ILE A 148 0.90 0.89 -16.08
CA ILE A 148 1.78 -0.28 -15.92
C ILE A 148 2.83 -0.05 -14.83
N ASN A 149 3.46 1.12 -14.78
CA ASN A 149 4.39 1.48 -13.71
C ASN A 149 3.70 1.44 -12.34
N TYR A 150 2.51 2.05 -12.24
CA TYR A 150 1.68 1.98 -11.03
C TYR A 150 1.39 0.53 -10.62
N LEU A 151 0.92 -0.31 -11.55
CA LEU A 151 0.63 -1.71 -11.27
C LEU A 151 1.88 -2.49 -10.87
N THR A 152 3.03 -2.20 -11.49
CA THR A 152 4.31 -2.86 -11.17
C THR A 152 4.70 -2.63 -9.71
N VAL A 153 4.58 -1.40 -9.19
CA VAL A 153 4.80 -1.13 -7.76
C VAL A 153 3.92 -2.02 -6.90
N ARG A 154 2.64 -2.12 -7.25
CA ARG A 154 1.66 -2.93 -6.53
C ARG A 154 1.98 -4.44 -6.61
N MET A 155 2.49 -4.94 -7.73
CA MET A 155 2.89 -6.34 -7.87
C MET A 155 4.15 -6.64 -7.03
N VAL A 156 5.11 -5.72 -6.95
CA VAL A 156 6.27 -5.86 -6.06
C VAL A 156 5.84 -5.94 -4.60
N ILE A 157 4.89 -5.11 -4.18
CA ILE A 157 4.26 -5.20 -2.85
C ILE A 157 3.60 -6.58 -2.65
N ALA A 158 2.92 -7.10 -3.68
CA ALA A 158 2.28 -8.40 -3.63
C ALA A 158 3.29 -9.56 -3.45
N SER A 159 4.52 -9.42 -3.94
CA SER A 159 5.59 -10.42 -3.76
C SER A 159 6.16 -10.39 -2.35
N VAL A 160 6.37 -9.21 -1.79
CA VAL A 160 6.75 -9.07 -0.38
C VAL A 160 5.66 -9.65 0.53
N LEU A 161 4.39 -9.38 0.21
CA LEU A 161 3.25 -9.93 0.94
C LEU A 161 3.24 -11.47 0.92
N ALA A 162 3.43 -12.08 -0.25
CA ALA A 162 3.46 -13.54 -0.39
C ALA A 162 4.61 -14.17 0.42
N SER A 163 5.77 -13.51 0.45
CA SER A 163 6.93 -13.95 1.24
C SER A 163 6.70 -13.88 2.76
N GLN A 164 5.94 -12.88 3.24
CA GLN A 164 5.70 -12.70 4.67
C GLN A 164 4.48 -13.46 5.21
N PHE A 165 3.49 -13.75 4.35
CA PHE A 165 2.23 -14.38 4.74
C PHE A 165 1.99 -15.64 3.90
N ASP A 166 1.29 -15.53 2.77
CA ASP A 166 1.01 -16.63 1.85
C ASP A 166 0.51 -16.12 0.47
N GLU A 167 0.40 -17.06 -0.46
CA GLU A 167 -0.16 -16.83 -1.81
C GLU A 167 -1.67 -16.48 -1.80
N ASP A 168 -2.39 -16.84 -0.74
CA ASP A 168 -3.80 -16.50 -0.59
C ASP A 168 -3.99 -14.99 -0.32
N ALA A 169 -3.15 -14.43 0.54
CA ALA A 169 -3.07 -13.00 0.81
C ALA A 169 -2.66 -12.23 -0.46
N ARG A 170 -1.73 -12.77 -1.26
CA ARG A 170 -1.39 -12.24 -2.59
C ARG A 170 -2.62 -12.19 -3.49
N GLY A 171 -3.37 -13.29 -3.60
CA GLY A 171 -4.58 -13.36 -4.43
C GLY A 171 -5.65 -12.34 -4.04
N GLU A 172 -5.94 -12.21 -2.73
CA GLU A 172 -6.84 -11.18 -2.21
C GLU A 172 -6.35 -9.78 -2.56
N TYR A 173 -5.06 -9.51 -2.35
CA TYR A 173 -4.48 -8.19 -2.58
C TYR A 173 -4.52 -7.78 -4.05
N VAL A 174 -4.08 -8.67 -4.95
CA VAL A 174 -4.09 -8.44 -6.41
C VAL A 174 -5.52 -8.17 -6.90
N PHE A 175 -6.51 -8.93 -6.42
CA PHE A 175 -7.91 -8.65 -6.74
C PHE A 175 -8.36 -7.26 -6.28
N ASN A 176 -7.99 -6.85 -5.05
CA ASN A 176 -8.33 -5.53 -4.52
C ASN A 176 -7.62 -4.39 -5.26
N ILE A 177 -6.42 -4.60 -5.80
CA ILE A 177 -5.72 -3.62 -6.65
C ILE A 177 -6.54 -3.32 -7.90
N PHE A 178 -6.96 -4.36 -8.62
CA PHE A 178 -7.71 -4.18 -9.86
C PHE A 178 -9.11 -3.58 -9.63
N ASN A 179 -9.73 -3.82 -8.47
CA ASN A 179 -11.00 -3.19 -8.12
C ASN A 179 -10.87 -1.78 -7.51
N GLY A 180 -9.66 -1.22 -7.40
CA GLY A 180 -9.46 0.09 -6.78
C GLY A 180 -9.78 0.13 -5.28
N ARG A 181 -9.75 -1.02 -4.60
CA ARG A 181 -10.01 -1.17 -3.15
C ARG A 181 -8.73 -1.28 -2.32
N ALA A 182 -7.57 -1.39 -2.96
CA ALA A 182 -6.26 -1.34 -2.33
C ALA A 182 -5.81 0.13 -2.13
N VAL A 183 -6.52 0.84 -1.23
CA VAL A 183 -6.32 2.25 -0.87
C VAL A 183 -6.01 2.39 0.60
#